data_AF-U6Q1A6-F1
#
_entry.id   AF-U6Q1A6-F1
#
_cell.length_a   1.000
_cell.length_b   1.000
_cell.length_c   1.000
_cell.angle_alpha   90.00
_cell.angle_beta   90.00
_cell.angle_gamma   90.00
#
_symmetry.space_group_name_H-M   'P 1'
#
loop_
_entity.id
_entity.type
_entity.pdbx_description
1 polymer ?
#
loop_
_entity_poly.entity_id
_entity_poly.type
_entity_poly.pdbx_seq_one_letter_code
_entity_poly.pdbx_strand_id
1 'polypeptide(L)'
;MTIENISFDLSKSGQNFGQINWQREKKGLFWVEKSGRITGAEQAVSVLSNAIKIAIQEKMLTHSPRPTMISDPLTYLPELVTVLQNFGFDVPDVLRNQTISDDVDDEHICD
;
A
#
# COMPACT_ATOMS: atom_id res chain seq x y z
N MET A 1 -7.56 3.83 18.68
CA MET A 1 -7.66 3.44 17.26
C MET A 1 -7.14 4.63 16.49
N THR A 2 -6.19 4.40 15.58
CA THR A 2 -5.52 5.46 14.83
C THR A 2 -5.84 5.28 13.36
N ILE A 3 -6.26 6.35 12.71
CA ILE A 3 -6.49 6.37 11.27
C ILE A 3 -5.26 7.01 10.64
N GLU A 4 -4.67 6.31 9.69
CA GLU A 4 -3.62 6.86 8.85
C GLU A 4 -4.22 7.28 7.51
N ASN A 5 -3.82 8.47 7.05
CA ASN A 5 -4.22 9.03 5.76
C ASN A 5 -2.98 9.44 4.99
N ILE A 6 -2.85 8.97 3.75
CA ILE A 6 -1.72 9.25 2.88
C ILE A 6 -2.26 9.63 1.51
N SER A 7 -1.80 10.77 1.00
CA SER A 7 -2.16 11.24 -0.33
C SER A 7 -0.96 11.13 -1.26
N PHE A 8 -1.18 10.61 -2.47
CA PHE A 8 -0.14 10.51 -3.50
C PHE A 8 -0.75 10.56 -4.90
N ASP A 9 0.05 10.97 -5.89
CA ASP A 9 -0.34 10.89 -7.29
C ASP A 9 -0.10 9.49 -7.83
N LEU A 10 -1.09 8.94 -8.54
CA LEU A 10 -0.93 7.69 -9.27
C LEU A 10 -0.42 8.00 -10.68
N SER A 11 0.79 7.56 -11.00
CA SER A 11 1.37 7.70 -12.33
C SER A 11 1.98 6.41 -12.85
N LYS A 12 2.13 6.33 -14.17
CA LYS A 12 2.82 5.24 -14.88
C LYS A 12 3.55 5.80 -16.08
N SER A 13 4.88 5.62 -16.14
CA SER A 13 5.70 6.05 -17.28
C SER A 13 5.49 7.52 -17.67
N GLY A 14 5.32 8.40 -16.67
CA GLY A 14 5.07 9.84 -16.86
C GLY A 14 3.61 10.22 -17.17
N GLN A 15 2.70 9.26 -17.35
CA GLN A 15 1.27 9.54 -17.40
C GLN A 15 0.71 9.62 -15.98
N ASN A 16 0.14 10.77 -15.61
CA ASN A 16 -0.56 10.96 -14.33
C ASN A 16 -2.06 10.62 -14.49
N PHE A 17 -2.57 9.73 -13.63
CA PHE A 17 -3.99 9.33 -13.60
C PHE A 17 -4.81 10.11 -12.57
N GLY A 18 -4.15 10.89 -11.71
CA GLY A 18 -4.72 11.73 -10.66
C GLY A 18 -4.31 11.30 -9.25
N GLN A 19 -4.79 12.09 -8.28
CA GLN A 19 -4.48 11.89 -6.87
C GLN A 19 -5.30 10.76 -6.25
N ILE A 20 -4.65 9.97 -5.40
CA ILE A 20 -5.23 8.99 -4.49
C ILE A 20 -5.09 9.50 -3.05
N ASN A 21 -6.16 9.37 -2.28
CA ASN A 21 -6.17 9.46 -0.83
C ASN A 21 -6.39 8.05 -0.28
N TRP A 22 -5.35 7.49 0.32
CA TRP A 22 -5.34 6.17 0.91
C TRP A 22 -5.49 6.27 2.43
N GLN A 23 -6.41 5.46 2.98
CA GLN A 23 -6.71 5.40 4.40
C GLN A 23 -6.61 3.96 4.91
N ARG A 24 -6.06 3.77 6.11
CA ARG A 24 -6.08 2.50 6.85
C ARG A 24 -6.16 2.72 8.35
N GLU A 25 -6.56 1.68 9.09
CA GLU A 25 -6.77 1.77 10.54
C GLU A 25 -5.79 0.88 11.31
N LYS A 26 -5.27 1.41 12.43
CA LYS A 26 -4.40 0.71 13.37
C LYS A 26 -5.03 0.64 14.77
N LYS A 27 -4.92 -0.53 15.41
CA LYS A 27 -5.33 -0.77 16.80
C LYS A 27 -4.13 -1.27 17.61
N GLY A 28 -3.51 -0.36 18.37
CA GLY A 28 -2.23 -0.66 19.04
C GLY A 28 -1.13 -0.82 17.99
N LEU A 29 -0.42 -1.95 18.02
CA LEU A 29 0.62 -2.27 17.04
C LEU A 29 0.07 -2.95 15.77
N PHE A 30 -1.20 -3.35 15.76
CA PHE A 30 -1.76 -4.16 14.68
C PHE A 30 -2.61 -3.33 13.70
N TRP A 31 -2.42 -3.59 12.41
CA TRP A 31 -3.32 -3.10 11.37
C TRP A 31 -4.66 -3.84 11.45
N VAL A 32 -5.76 -3.10 11.27
CA VAL A 32 -7.11 -3.67 11.23
C VAL A 32 -7.33 -4.23 9.82
N GLU A 33 -7.48 -5.54 9.71
CA GLU A 33 -7.75 -6.20 8.44
C GLU A 33 -8.96 -5.60 7.72
N LYS A 34 -8.83 -5.44 6.41
CA LYS A 34 -9.86 -4.89 5.51
C LYS A 34 -10.32 -3.48 5.89
N SER A 35 -9.53 -2.74 6.67
CA SER A 35 -9.79 -1.33 6.96
C SER A 35 -9.39 -0.40 5.81
N GLY A 36 -8.52 -0.87 4.91
CA GLY A 36 -8.00 -0.11 3.79
C GLY A 36 -9.06 0.47 2.85
N ARG A 37 -8.97 1.76 2.55
CA ARG A 37 -9.85 2.48 1.60
C ARG A 37 -9.04 3.41 0.72
N ILE A 38 -9.46 3.57 -0.53
CA ILE A 38 -8.93 4.60 -1.44
C ILE A 38 -10.06 5.48 -1.95
N THR A 39 -9.78 6.77 -2.05
CA THR A 39 -10.64 7.80 -2.67
C THR A 39 -9.76 8.75 -3.49
N GLY A 40 -10.36 9.70 -4.20
CA GLY A 40 -9.60 10.68 -4.99
C GLY A 40 -10.14 10.80 -6.41
N ALA A 41 -9.24 11.05 -7.37
CA ALA A 41 -9.59 11.16 -8.78
C ALA A 41 -10.20 9.85 -9.29
N GLU A 42 -11.36 9.93 -9.95
CA GLU A 42 -12.12 8.76 -10.40
C GLU A 42 -11.27 7.81 -11.26
N GLN A 43 -10.49 8.37 -12.19
CA GLN A 43 -9.60 7.59 -13.05
C GLN A 43 -8.51 6.87 -12.24
N ALA A 44 -7.84 7.57 -11.32
CA ALA A 44 -6.82 6.97 -10.47
C ALA A 44 -7.39 5.84 -9.60
N VAL A 45 -8.53 6.09 -8.95
CA VAL A 45 -9.20 5.11 -8.08
C VAL A 45 -9.61 3.88 -8.88
N SER A 46 -10.20 4.07 -10.07
CA SER A 46 -10.63 2.98 -10.94
C SER A 46 -9.45 2.12 -11.39
N VAL A 47 -8.38 2.75 -11.88
CA VAL A 47 -7.18 2.06 -12.37
C VAL A 47 -6.47 1.29 -11.25
N LEU A 48 -6.29 1.90 -10.07
CA LEU A 48 -5.66 1.25 -8.92
C LEU A 48 -6.54 0.11 -8.37
N SER A 49 -7.85 0.31 -8.26
CA SER A 49 -8.80 -0.73 -7.80
C SER A 49 -8.77 -1.95 -8.71
N ASN A 50 -8.68 -1.73 -10.04
CA ASN A 50 -8.60 -2.82 -10.99
C ASN A 50 -7.28 -3.60 -10.86
N ALA A 51 -6.16 -2.90 -10.69
CA ALA A 51 -4.86 -3.54 -10.46
C ALA A 51 -4.86 -4.41 -9.19
N ILE A 52 -5.39 -3.88 -8.09
CA ILE A 52 -5.56 -4.61 -6.81
C ILE A 52 -6.41 -5.87 -7.00
N LYS A 53 -7.55 -5.73 -7.69
CA LYS A 53 -8.45 -6.86 -7.95
C LYS A 53 -7.74 -7.96 -8.73
N ILE A 54 -7.02 -7.61 -9.80
CA ILE A 54 -6.26 -8.57 -10.59
C ILE A 54 -5.16 -9.23 -9.73
N ALA A 55 -4.41 -8.46 -8.94
CA ALA A 55 -3.35 -9.01 -8.08
C ALA A 55 -3.86 -10.07 -7.10
N ILE A 56 -5.02 -9.82 -6.47
CA ILE A 56 -5.67 -10.77 -5.56
C ILE A 56 -6.20 -11.99 -6.33
N GLN A 57 -6.85 -11.79 -7.47
CA GLN A 57 -7.42 -12.87 -8.29
C GLN A 57 -6.35 -13.82 -8.82
N GLU A 58 -5.23 -13.27 -9.28
CA GLU A 58 -4.08 -14.02 -9.80
C GLU A 58 -3.16 -14.54 -8.70
N LYS A 59 -3.48 -14.29 -7.41
CA LYS A 59 -2.69 -14.72 -6.25
C LYS A 59 -1.22 -14.31 -6.37
N MET A 60 -0.98 -13.08 -6.82
CA MET A 60 0.36 -12.53 -6.97
C MET A 60 1.10 -12.54 -5.63
N LEU A 61 2.43 -12.68 -5.68
CA LEU A 61 3.28 -12.68 -4.51
C LEU A 61 3.93 -11.31 -4.29
N THR A 62 4.15 -10.95 -3.03
CA THR A 62 4.93 -9.76 -2.63
C THR A 62 6.38 -9.85 -3.05
N HIS A 63 6.99 -8.71 -3.36
CA HIS A 63 8.44 -8.59 -3.61
C HIS A 63 9.23 -8.50 -2.29
N SER A 64 9.11 -9.52 -1.44
CA SER A 64 9.76 -9.61 -0.12
C SER A 64 10.74 -10.79 -0.10
N PRO A 65 11.80 -10.78 0.75
CA PRO A 65 12.66 -11.95 0.98
C PRO A 65 11.88 -13.22 1.36
N ARG A 66 10.69 -13.05 1.95
CA ARG A 66 9.71 -14.10 2.16
C ARG A 66 8.43 -13.72 1.43
N PRO A 67 8.27 -14.12 0.15
CA PRO A 67 7.10 -13.76 -0.64
C PRO A 67 5.82 -14.30 0.01
N THR A 68 4.84 -13.42 0.17
CA THR A 68 3.50 -13.73 0.66
C THR A 68 2.47 -13.45 -0.41
N MET A 69 1.35 -14.18 -0.39
CA MET A 69 0.25 -13.93 -1.31
C MET A 69 -0.41 -12.59 -0.98
N ILE A 70 -0.62 -11.79 -2.02
CA ILE A 70 -1.39 -10.55 -1.92
C ILE A 70 -2.85 -10.88 -1.58
N SER A 71 -3.36 -10.27 -0.51
CA SER A 71 -4.70 -10.55 0.02
C SER A 71 -5.44 -9.30 0.50
N ASP A 72 -4.72 -8.30 1.02
CA ASP A 72 -5.30 -7.04 1.47
C ASP A 72 -4.35 -5.84 1.22
N PRO A 73 -4.10 -5.48 -0.06
CA PRO A 73 -3.22 -4.37 -0.43
C PRO A 73 -3.59 -3.03 0.18
N LEU A 74 -4.87 -2.79 0.47
CA LEU A 74 -5.28 -1.50 1.00
C LEU A 74 -5.01 -1.38 2.50
N THR A 75 -4.71 -2.46 3.20
CA THR A 75 -4.33 -2.39 4.62
C THR A 75 -2.81 -2.47 4.76
N TYR A 76 -2.17 -3.35 4.00
CA TYR A 76 -0.74 -3.66 4.13
C TYR A 76 0.10 -2.95 3.07
N LEU A 77 0.93 -2.00 3.52
CA LEU A 77 1.82 -1.21 2.66
C LEU A 77 2.71 -2.07 1.73
N PRO A 78 3.36 -3.16 2.18
CA PRO A 78 4.19 -3.98 1.29
C PRO A 78 3.41 -4.61 0.13
N GLU A 79 2.15 -4.97 0.36
CA GLU A 79 1.27 -5.49 -0.67
C GLU A 79 0.88 -4.39 -1.66
N LEU A 80 0.49 -3.19 -1.18
CA LEU A 80 0.20 -2.04 -2.04
C LEU A 80 1.38 -1.70 -2.95
N VAL A 81 2.58 -1.61 -2.38
CA VAL A 81 3.80 -1.31 -3.13
C VAL A 81 4.08 -2.38 -4.17
N THR A 82 3.89 -3.66 -3.83
CA THR A 82 4.03 -4.74 -4.81
C THR A 82 3.02 -4.61 -5.94
N VAL A 83 1.75 -4.28 -5.65
CA VAL A 83 0.75 -4.04 -6.70
C VAL A 83 1.19 -2.90 -7.61
N LEU A 84 1.68 -1.78 -7.05
CA LEU A 84 2.17 -0.66 -7.85
C LEU A 84 3.29 -1.10 -8.81
N GLN A 85 4.27 -1.84 -8.29
CA GLN A 85 5.40 -2.35 -9.07
C GLN A 85 4.99 -3.34 -10.17
N ASN A 86 4.15 -4.33 -9.85
CA ASN A 86 3.71 -5.36 -10.81
C ASN A 86 2.92 -4.79 -11.98
N PHE A 87 2.18 -3.72 -11.74
CA PHE A 87 1.39 -3.06 -12.79
C PHE A 87 2.16 -1.90 -13.45
N GLY A 88 3.42 -1.68 -13.07
CA GLY A 88 4.30 -0.68 -13.65
C GLY A 88 3.95 0.75 -13.28
N PHE A 89 3.22 0.96 -12.18
CA PHE A 89 3.03 2.30 -11.62
C PHE A 89 4.31 2.78 -10.95
N ASP A 90 4.50 4.10 -10.96
CA ASP A 90 5.55 4.73 -10.18
C ASP A 90 5.21 4.59 -8.70
N VAL A 91 6.19 4.18 -7.88
CA VAL A 91 6.01 4.08 -6.42
C VAL A 91 6.30 5.45 -5.79
N PRO A 92 5.30 6.15 -5.21
CA PRO A 92 5.47 7.47 -4.62
C PRO A 92 6.44 7.44 -3.43
N ASP A 93 7.24 8.50 -3.26
CA ASP A 93 8.23 8.59 -2.18
C ASP A 93 7.59 8.52 -0.79
N VAL A 94 6.37 9.05 -0.63
CA VAL A 94 5.61 8.96 0.63
C VAL A 94 5.37 7.51 1.06
N LEU A 95 5.19 6.58 0.11
CA LEU A 95 5.03 5.16 0.41
C LEU A 95 6.38 4.49 0.69
N ARG A 96 7.46 4.91 0.01
CA ARG A 96 8.81 4.37 0.24
C ARG A 96 9.34 4.69 1.63
N ASN A 97 9.09 5.91 2.11
CA ASN A 97 9.57 6.36 3.42
C ASN A 97 8.87 5.62 4.56
N GLN A 98 7.64 5.16 4.35
CA GLN A 98 6.92 4.39 5.37
C GLN A 98 7.38 2.94 5.49
N THR A 99 7.83 2.32 4.40
CA THR A 99 8.46 1.00 4.45
C THR A 99 9.71 0.96 5.34
N ILE A 100 10.33 2.09 5.64
CA ILE A 100 11.51 2.17 6.52
C ILE A 100 11.09 2.38 8.00
N SER A 101 9.87 2.86 8.24
CA SER A 101 9.39 3.27 9.56
C SER A 101 8.78 2.12 10.35
N ASP A 102 8.18 1.13 9.67
CA ASP A 102 7.61 -0.06 10.32
C ASP A 102 8.71 -1.09 10.74
N ASP A 103 9.98 -0.89 10.35
CA ASP A 103 11.14 -1.74 10.72
C ASP A 103 11.90 -1.26 11.97
N VAL A 104 11.47 -0.16 12.62
CA VAL A 104 12.08 0.39 13.84
C VAL A 104 11.13 0.29 15.04
N ASP A 105 10.86 -0.94 15.49
CA ASP A 105 10.36 -1.24 16.84
C ASP A 105 11.19 -2.40 17.45
N ASP A 106 12.48 -2.48 17.13
CA ASP A 106 13.44 -3.38 17.77
C ASP A 106 14.67 -2.56 18.18
N GLU A 107 14.55 -1.81 19.29
CA GLU A 107 15.67 -1.49 20.19
C GLU A 107 15.18 -0.65 21.38
N HIS A 108 14.84 -1.29 22.50
CA HIS A 108 15.30 -0.87 23.84
C HIS A 108 15.02 -1.97 24.88
N ILE A 109 16.00 -2.81 25.23
CA ILE A 109 17.06 -2.67 26.25
C ILE A 109 16.82 -3.79 27.28
N CYS A 110 17.74 -4.75 27.31
CA CYS A 110 18.01 -5.55 28.50
C CYS A 110 18.60 -4.62 29.57
N ASP A 111 18.02 -4.61 30.76
CA ASP A 111 18.75 -4.38 32.01
C ASP A 111 18.38 -5.51 33.00
#